data_AF-A0A538PWL3-F1
#
_entry.id   AF-A0A538PWL3-F1
#
_cell.length_a   1.000
_cell.length_b   1.000
_cell.length_c   1.000
_cell.angle_alpha   90.00
_cell.angle_beta   90.00
_cell.angle_gamma   90.00
#
_symmetry.space_group_name_H-M   'P 1'
#
loop_
_entity.id
_entity.type
_entity.pdbx_description
1 polymer ?
#
loop_
_entity_poly.entity_id
_entity_poly.type
_entity_poly.pdbx_seq_one_letter_code
_entity_poly.pdbx_strand_id
1 'polypeptide(L)'
;MGRCAASAVPVIAFATAMGCAQLAGIDDTNGSRRPPDSLEVTRLSVGVTQDQTPLDLGGLTATYFVARGDATFDRIPASLSPDASKWTTKLYDPAPVQFTLPDLPAPIPRLFAFPVPRLQVLYGVLEHPGRIAAPDGATFTVTAPLDVPIAATDSFQTYVVGAWLARGFAAGEIPTTGMMLSSTPFSFVAGNSVAGRPAPDLVTSRDAFLVLRYSSGAMTGVAEAAPFDQTGMATTVMTRTMAPVMQDQTLDVKLSPGVLATRYLAARPAVATLSMSWSLVAAPGYQIASNAGPLLQSGGLTMADAGLTVKYGNPFTARRWNTIFTLATSESRVYTPAGTATPVTLNAGMNQFLEPPAPGFSLILPAGLPILIAIDNMPLSTDGQSYKQPARFAHVTVVSDTPPGATGPGADLYNLQVFELVANQAGNALDRKIVLAAASRDASFDLPPELFQAGHSYTLRAITTLGGFPALGDGNFLTRELPLSQGYLDSAVFTVTP
;
A
#
# COMPACT_ATOMS: atom_id res chain seq x y z
N MET A 1 -38.17 -17.64 -45.55
CA MET A 1 -39.27 -18.49 -45.02
C MET A 1 -39.41 -18.14 -43.54
N GLY A 2 -40.34 -17.29 -43.12
CA GLY A 2 -41.80 -17.48 -43.18
C GLY A 2 -42.27 -18.23 -41.93
N ARG A 3 -42.17 -17.61 -40.74
CA ARG A 3 -43.28 -17.19 -39.85
C ARG A 3 -44.32 -18.28 -39.53
N CYS A 4 -44.53 -18.50 -38.23
CA CYS A 4 -45.86 -18.48 -37.62
C CYS A 4 -45.77 -17.83 -36.23
N ALA A 5 -46.72 -16.94 -35.94
CA ALA A 5 -46.84 -16.13 -34.72
C ALA A 5 -48.29 -16.24 -34.18
N ALA A 6 -48.50 -15.59 -33.02
CA ALA A 6 -49.73 -15.35 -32.24
C ALA A 6 -49.90 -16.33 -31.06
N SER A 7 -50.25 -15.89 -29.84
CA SER A 7 -51.12 -14.76 -29.49
C SER A 7 -50.81 -14.14 -28.10
N ALA A 8 -51.43 -13.00 -27.81
CA ALA A 8 -51.15 -12.02 -26.76
C ALA A 8 -52.01 -12.14 -25.46
N VAL A 9 -51.41 -11.80 -24.30
CA VAL A 9 -51.76 -10.85 -23.18
C VAL A 9 -53.27 -10.50 -22.98
N PRO A 10 -53.89 -10.37 -21.74
CA PRO A 10 -53.39 -9.52 -20.63
C PRO A 10 -53.91 -9.71 -19.14
N VAL A 11 -53.32 -8.89 -18.21
CA VAL A 11 -53.97 -8.07 -17.12
C VAL A 11 -54.12 -8.58 -15.63
N ILE A 12 -53.38 -7.87 -14.72
CA ILE A 12 -53.74 -7.23 -13.38
C ILE A 12 -54.25 -8.14 -12.22
N ALA A 13 -54.03 -7.94 -10.90
CA ALA A 13 -53.06 -7.34 -9.97
C ALA A 13 -53.58 -7.59 -8.52
N PHE A 14 -52.66 -7.59 -7.52
CA PHE A 14 -52.81 -7.34 -6.06
C PHE A 14 -53.40 -8.36 -5.04
N ALA A 15 -52.60 -8.53 -3.97
CA ALA A 15 -52.89 -8.80 -2.54
C ALA A 15 -53.45 -10.20 -2.15
N THR A 16 -53.06 -10.91 -1.07
CA THR A 16 -52.18 -10.68 0.09
C THR A 16 -52.00 -12.03 0.84
N ALA A 17 -50.83 -12.18 1.47
CA ALA A 17 -50.57 -12.82 2.77
C ALA A 17 -50.74 -14.35 2.98
N MET A 18 -49.62 -15.02 3.27
CA MET A 18 -49.23 -15.63 4.57
C MET A 18 -48.44 -16.93 4.38
N GLY A 19 -47.29 -17.05 5.06
CA GLY A 19 -46.57 -18.31 5.19
C GLY A 19 -45.07 -18.16 5.47
N CYS A 20 -44.72 -17.59 6.62
CA CYS A 20 -43.36 -17.51 7.14
C CYS A 20 -42.74 -18.91 7.35
N ALA A 21 -41.54 -19.13 6.83
CA ALA A 21 -40.58 -20.09 7.40
C ALA A 21 -39.48 -19.27 8.09
N GLN A 22 -39.77 -18.96 9.35
CA GLN A 22 -38.88 -18.25 10.27
C GLN A 22 -37.76 -19.24 10.66
N LEU A 23 -36.54 -19.01 10.17
CA LEU A 23 -35.36 -19.63 10.77
C LEU A 23 -35.31 -19.16 12.22
N ALA A 24 -35.28 -20.13 13.14
CA ALA A 24 -35.29 -19.89 14.57
C ALA A 24 -34.20 -18.88 14.97
N GLY A 25 -34.62 -17.75 15.54
CA GLY A 25 -33.75 -16.89 16.38
C GLY A 25 -33.55 -15.43 15.99
N ILE A 26 -34.15 -14.90 14.92
CA ILE A 26 -34.19 -13.44 14.68
C ILE A 26 -35.63 -12.96 14.78
N ASP A 27 -35.96 -12.38 15.93
CA ASP A 27 -37.21 -11.66 16.19
C ASP A 27 -37.12 -10.30 15.50
N ASP A 28 -37.70 -10.18 14.31
CA ASP A 28 -37.69 -8.98 13.46
C ASP A 28 -38.69 -7.90 13.94
N THR A 29 -39.18 -7.98 15.18
CA THR A 29 -40.29 -7.13 15.63
C THR A 29 -40.06 -6.24 16.85
N ASN A 30 -38.87 -6.17 17.46
CA ASN A 30 -38.63 -5.21 18.54
C ASN A 30 -37.21 -4.60 18.58
N GLY A 31 -37.07 -3.35 18.12
CA GLY A 31 -36.42 -2.35 18.98
C GLY A 31 -34.99 -1.87 18.73
N SER A 32 -34.30 -2.16 17.63
CA SER A 32 -33.05 -1.44 17.29
C SER A 32 -33.14 -0.76 15.92
N ARG A 33 -33.35 0.56 15.93
CA ARG A 33 -33.27 1.44 14.74
C ARG A 33 -31.83 1.61 14.23
N ARG A 34 -31.00 0.58 14.31
CA ARG A 34 -29.62 0.66 13.85
C ARG A 34 -29.61 0.48 12.33
N PRO A 35 -28.89 1.32 11.58
CA PRO A 35 -28.75 1.10 10.15
C PRO A 35 -28.08 -0.26 9.90
N PRO A 36 -28.51 -0.99 8.85
CA PRO A 36 -27.90 -2.25 8.48
C PRO A 36 -26.41 -2.09 8.18
N ASP A 37 -25.67 -3.16 8.39
CA ASP A 37 -24.25 -3.21 8.08
C ASP A 37 -24.00 -2.92 6.59
N SER A 38 -23.02 -2.05 6.31
CA SER A 38 -22.68 -1.64 4.95
C SER A 38 -21.20 -1.34 4.78
N LEU A 39 -20.70 -1.59 3.56
CA LEU A 39 -19.34 -1.33 3.14
C LEU A 39 -19.37 -0.49 1.85
N GLU A 40 -18.89 0.74 1.93
CA GLU A 40 -18.72 1.67 0.82
C GLU A 40 -17.23 1.77 0.47
N VAL A 41 -16.91 1.78 -0.83
CA VAL A 41 -15.53 1.94 -1.29
C VAL A 41 -15.43 3.16 -2.21
N THR A 42 -14.57 4.10 -1.85
CA THR A 42 -14.22 5.25 -2.68
C THR A 42 -12.89 5.00 -3.35
N ARG A 43 -12.82 5.14 -4.68
CA ARG A 43 -11.57 5.17 -5.43
C ARG A 43 -10.98 6.57 -5.35
N LEU A 44 -9.68 6.64 -5.07
CA LEU A 44 -8.90 7.86 -5.23
C LEU A 44 -7.79 7.61 -6.24
N SER A 45 -7.93 8.17 -7.44
CA SER A 45 -6.89 8.17 -8.46
C SER A 45 -5.93 9.33 -8.19
N VAL A 46 -4.69 9.01 -7.86
CA VAL A 46 -3.62 9.98 -7.61
C VAL A 46 -2.78 10.08 -8.87
N GLY A 47 -2.91 11.17 -9.62
CA GLY A 47 -2.05 11.53 -10.74
C GLY A 47 -1.37 12.87 -10.48
N VAL A 48 -1.28 13.72 -11.51
CA VAL A 48 -0.86 15.13 -11.32
C VAL A 48 -1.86 15.87 -10.41
N THR A 49 -3.13 15.52 -10.57
CA THR A 49 -4.26 15.89 -9.71
C THR A 49 -4.79 14.65 -9.01
N GLN A 50 -5.59 14.86 -7.97
CA GLN A 50 -6.32 13.81 -7.28
C GLN A 50 -7.79 13.83 -7.71
N ASP A 51 -8.36 12.66 -7.98
CA ASP A 51 -9.78 12.49 -8.32
C ASP A 51 -10.40 11.41 -7.44
N GLN A 52 -11.54 11.73 -6.81
CA GLN A 52 -12.26 10.83 -5.93
C GLN A 52 -13.62 10.50 -6.52
N THR A 53 -13.89 9.21 -6.68
CA THR A 53 -15.16 8.72 -7.21
C THR A 53 -15.58 7.46 -6.45
N PRO A 54 -16.88 7.17 -6.30
CA PRO A 54 -17.32 5.85 -5.86
C PRO A 54 -16.69 4.77 -6.74
N LEU A 55 -16.18 3.70 -6.13
CA LEU A 55 -15.65 2.56 -6.88
C LEU A 55 -16.83 1.72 -7.38
N ASP A 56 -16.85 1.36 -8.65
CA ASP A 56 -17.77 0.35 -9.17
C ASP A 56 -17.39 -1.03 -8.62
N LEU A 57 -18.27 -1.61 -7.82
CA LEU A 57 -18.12 -2.91 -7.17
C LEU A 57 -18.81 -4.03 -7.97
N GLY A 58 -19.29 -3.75 -9.19
CA GLY A 58 -19.83 -4.74 -10.10
C GLY A 58 -18.84 -5.88 -10.37
N GLY A 59 -19.30 -7.12 -10.19
CA GLY A 59 -18.47 -8.32 -10.36
C GLY A 59 -17.51 -8.61 -9.19
N LEU A 60 -17.43 -7.74 -8.20
CA LEU A 60 -16.72 -7.98 -6.94
C LEU A 60 -17.68 -8.50 -5.87
N THR A 61 -17.14 -9.16 -4.85
CA THR A 61 -17.93 -9.81 -3.79
C THR A 61 -17.49 -9.36 -2.41
N ALA A 62 -18.45 -9.22 -1.51
CA ALA A 62 -18.22 -9.07 -0.07
C ALA A 62 -19.02 -10.12 0.71
N THR A 63 -18.44 -10.65 1.78
CA THR A 63 -19.04 -11.65 2.67
C THR A 63 -18.78 -11.25 4.11
N TYR A 64 -19.85 -11.17 4.90
CA TYR A 64 -19.76 -10.93 6.34
C TYR A 64 -19.62 -12.24 7.11
N PHE A 65 -18.85 -12.22 8.19
CA PHE A 65 -18.63 -13.37 9.07
C PHE A 65 -19.33 -13.15 10.42
N VAL A 66 -20.30 -14.01 10.75
CA VAL A 66 -21.06 -13.93 12.02
C VAL A 66 -20.67 -15.08 12.93
N ALA A 67 -20.15 -14.78 14.13
CA ALA A 67 -19.69 -15.80 15.05
C ALA A 67 -20.82 -16.72 15.55
N ARG A 68 -20.58 -18.04 15.62
CA ARG A 68 -21.54 -19.06 16.12
C ARG A 68 -21.34 -19.50 17.56
N GLY A 69 -20.47 -18.85 18.33
CA GLY A 69 -20.19 -19.19 19.73
C GLY A 69 -19.29 -20.41 19.95
N ASP A 70 -18.97 -21.18 18.89
CA ASP A 70 -18.09 -22.36 18.91
C ASP A 70 -16.76 -22.13 18.15
N ALA A 71 -16.35 -20.87 17.99
CA ALA A 71 -15.23 -20.44 17.15
C ALA A 71 -15.39 -20.75 15.64
N THR A 72 -16.62 -21.01 15.19
CA THR A 72 -16.97 -20.99 13.76
C THR A 72 -17.73 -19.72 13.39
N PHE A 73 -17.80 -19.43 12.10
CA PHE A 73 -18.52 -18.28 11.57
C PHE A 73 -19.49 -18.69 10.47
N ASP A 74 -20.67 -18.08 10.48
CA ASP A 74 -21.58 -18.04 9.34
C ASP A 74 -21.09 -17.06 8.29
N ARG A 75 -21.24 -17.45 7.02
CA ARG A 75 -20.92 -16.60 5.87
C ARG A 75 -22.19 -16.01 5.31
N ILE A 76 -22.34 -14.70 5.45
CA ILE A 76 -23.50 -13.97 4.97
C ILE A 76 -23.05 -13.13 3.76
N PRO A 77 -23.41 -13.53 2.53
CA PRO A 77 -23.06 -12.75 1.35
C PRO A 77 -23.73 -11.38 1.39
N ALA A 78 -22.98 -10.34 1.07
CA ALA A 78 -23.52 -8.99 0.98
C ALA A 78 -24.30 -8.80 -0.34
N SER A 79 -25.33 -7.97 -0.31
CA SER A 79 -26.06 -7.52 -1.48
C SER A 79 -25.46 -6.22 -2.00
N LEU A 80 -25.14 -6.19 -3.29
CA LEU A 80 -24.68 -4.97 -3.98
C LEU A 80 -25.84 -3.98 -4.12
N SER A 81 -25.58 -2.69 -3.87
CA SER A 81 -26.55 -1.63 -4.07
C SER A 81 -26.87 -1.39 -5.56
N PRO A 82 -28.04 -0.82 -5.90
CA PRO A 82 -28.41 -0.58 -7.30
C PRO A 82 -27.45 0.29 -8.10
N ASP A 83 -26.71 1.18 -7.44
CA ASP A 83 -25.68 2.06 -8.01
C ASP A 83 -24.27 1.44 -8.01
N ALA A 84 -24.16 0.17 -7.61
CA ALA A 84 -22.92 -0.61 -7.55
C ALA A 84 -21.77 -0.02 -6.72
N SER A 85 -22.02 1.00 -5.88
CA SER A 85 -20.99 1.69 -5.09
C SER A 85 -20.78 1.11 -3.69
N LYS A 86 -21.71 0.26 -3.23
CA LYS A 86 -21.79 -0.16 -1.83
C LYS A 86 -22.32 -1.59 -1.71
N TRP A 87 -21.76 -2.34 -0.77
CA TRP A 87 -22.35 -3.59 -0.29
C TRP A 87 -23.17 -3.36 0.98
N THR A 88 -24.27 -4.07 1.11
CA THR A 88 -25.17 -4.02 2.27
C THR A 88 -25.55 -5.42 2.71
N THR A 89 -25.88 -5.60 3.98
CA THR A 89 -26.42 -6.85 4.52
C THR A 89 -27.65 -6.58 5.37
N LYS A 90 -28.35 -7.62 5.81
CA LYS A 90 -29.46 -7.52 6.78
C LYS A 90 -28.99 -7.70 8.22
N LEU A 91 -27.68 -7.83 8.44
CA LEU A 91 -27.10 -7.88 9.78
C LEU A 91 -27.27 -6.51 10.46
N TYR A 92 -27.68 -6.56 11.72
CA TYR A 92 -27.81 -5.39 12.59
C TYR A 92 -26.66 -5.29 13.59
N ASP A 93 -25.92 -6.37 13.79
CA ASP A 93 -24.72 -6.40 14.62
C ASP A 93 -23.46 -6.38 13.75
N PRO A 94 -22.44 -5.58 14.12
CA PRO A 94 -21.19 -5.49 13.39
C PRO A 94 -20.55 -6.85 13.23
N ALA A 95 -20.31 -7.21 11.97
CA ALA A 95 -19.60 -8.42 11.60
C ALA A 95 -18.33 -8.06 10.80
N PRO A 96 -17.22 -8.78 11.01
CA PRO A 96 -16.09 -8.70 10.10
C PRO A 96 -16.52 -8.97 8.66
N VAL A 97 -16.01 -8.18 7.72
CA VAL A 97 -16.33 -8.31 6.29
C VAL A 97 -15.08 -8.65 5.50
N GLN A 98 -15.17 -9.70 4.68
CA GLN A 98 -14.17 -10.01 3.67
C GLN A 98 -14.63 -9.60 2.28
N PHE A 99 -13.75 -8.94 1.54
CA PHE A 99 -14.03 -8.44 0.20
C PHE A 99 -12.75 -8.39 -0.64
N THR A 100 -12.90 -8.23 -1.95
CA THR A 100 -11.78 -7.98 -2.88
C THR A 100 -11.94 -6.63 -3.55
N LEU A 101 -10.82 -6.03 -3.93
CA LEU A 101 -10.75 -4.82 -4.75
C LEU A 101 -10.03 -5.16 -6.07
N PRO A 102 -10.09 -4.32 -7.11
CA PRO A 102 -9.48 -4.59 -8.40
C PRO A 102 -7.95 -4.37 -8.37
N ASP A 103 -7.27 -5.00 -7.40
CA ASP A 103 -5.83 -4.93 -7.25
C ASP A 103 -5.11 -5.55 -8.43
N LEU A 104 -3.92 -5.03 -8.69
CA LEU A 104 -3.00 -5.56 -9.68
C LEU A 104 -1.78 -6.18 -8.99
N PRO A 105 -1.23 -7.27 -9.54
CA PRO A 105 -1.69 -7.97 -10.74
C PRO A 105 -2.92 -8.88 -10.53
N ALA A 106 -3.29 -9.15 -9.27
CA ALA A 106 -4.45 -9.97 -8.93
C ALA A 106 -5.17 -9.40 -7.70
N PRO A 107 -6.51 -9.56 -7.60
CA PRO A 107 -7.28 -9.15 -6.43
C PRO A 107 -6.76 -9.76 -5.14
N ILE A 108 -6.64 -8.94 -4.09
CA ILE A 108 -6.21 -9.39 -2.77
C ILE A 108 -7.44 -9.49 -1.86
N PRO A 109 -7.74 -10.66 -1.28
CA PRO A 109 -8.75 -10.77 -0.23
C PRO A 109 -8.41 -9.88 0.96
N ARG A 110 -9.36 -9.03 1.36
CA ARG A 110 -9.25 -8.15 2.52
C ARG A 110 -10.24 -8.57 3.58
N LEU A 111 -9.84 -8.56 4.84
CA LEU A 111 -10.71 -8.76 5.99
C LEU A 111 -10.71 -7.52 6.87
N PHE A 112 -11.87 -6.90 7.06
CA PHE A 112 -12.01 -5.75 7.95
C PHE A 112 -12.84 -6.16 9.15
N ALA A 113 -12.22 -6.20 10.33
CA ALA A 113 -12.84 -6.58 11.60
C ALA A 113 -12.98 -5.33 12.49
N PHE A 114 -14.05 -4.56 12.27
CA PHE A 114 -14.33 -3.35 13.06
C PHE A 114 -15.74 -3.42 13.64
N PRO A 115 -15.94 -3.01 14.91
CA PRO A 115 -17.24 -3.07 15.57
C PRO A 115 -18.17 -1.92 15.15
N VAL A 116 -18.21 -1.59 13.85
CA VAL A 116 -18.95 -0.45 13.29
C VAL A 116 -19.89 -0.92 12.18
N PRO A 117 -21.11 -0.38 12.09
CA PRO A 117 -22.09 -0.84 11.11
C PRO A 117 -21.87 -0.24 9.71
N ARG A 118 -21.01 0.77 9.59
CA ARG A 118 -20.73 1.45 8.33
C ARG A 118 -19.23 1.53 8.18
N LEU A 119 -18.73 0.89 7.15
CA LEU A 119 -17.33 0.96 6.75
C LEU A 119 -17.23 1.78 5.48
N GLN A 120 -16.35 2.78 5.50
CA GLN A 120 -15.99 3.55 4.32
C GLN A 120 -14.51 3.34 4.05
N VAL A 121 -14.19 2.72 2.93
CA VAL A 121 -12.83 2.31 2.59
C VAL A 121 -12.31 3.14 1.44
N LEU A 122 -11.10 3.67 1.60
CA LEU A 122 -10.38 4.35 0.52
C LEU A 122 -9.54 3.35 -0.26
N TYR A 123 -9.84 3.20 -1.55
CA TYR A 123 -9.00 2.52 -2.52
C TYR A 123 -8.16 3.56 -3.27
N GLY A 124 -6.99 3.87 -2.71
CA GLY A 124 -6.02 4.77 -3.32
C GLY A 124 -5.22 4.06 -4.40
N VAL A 125 -5.16 4.65 -5.59
CA VAL A 125 -4.46 4.09 -6.75
C VAL A 125 -3.59 5.16 -7.39
N LEU A 126 -2.33 4.82 -7.68
CA LEU A 126 -1.43 5.66 -8.46
C LEU A 126 -1.76 5.47 -9.95
N GLU A 127 -2.42 6.47 -10.54
CA GLU A 127 -2.81 6.53 -11.96
C GLU A 127 -3.34 7.91 -12.37
N HIS A 128 -3.39 8.17 -13.67
CA HIS A 128 -4.23 9.21 -14.25
C HIS A 128 -5.66 8.68 -14.51
N PRO A 129 -6.70 9.54 -14.49
CA PRO A 129 -8.05 9.14 -14.88
C PRO A 129 -8.12 8.65 -16.33
N GLY A 130 -8.87 7.58 -16.59
CA GLY A 130 -9.09 7.04 -17.94
C GLY A 130 -7.89 6.30 -18.52
N ARG A 131 -7.19 5.53 -17.68
CA ARG A 131 -6.02 4.71 -18.01
C ARG A 131 -6.17 3.87 -19.29
N ILE A 132 -5.12 3.85 -20.11
CA ILE A 132 -4.96 2.96 -21.26
C ILE A 132 -3.52 2.40 -21.21
N ALA A 133 -3.32 1.14 -21.59
CA ALA A 133 -1.98 0.58 -21.67
C ALA A 133 -1.17 1.25 -22.80
N ALA A 134 0.13 1.45 -22.58
CA ALA A 134 1.02 1.91 -23.65
C ALA A 134 1.11 0.85 -24.77
N PRO A 135 1.35 1.25 -26.04
CA PRO A 135 1.62 0.30 -27.12
C PRO A 135 2.83 -0.58 -26.81
N ASP A 136 2.72 -1.87 -27.12
CA ASP A 136 3.81 -2.84 -26.93
C ASP A 136 5.06 -2.41 -27.69
N GLY A 137 6.18 -2.24 -26.99
CA GLY A 137 7.45 -1.82 -27.57
C GLY A 137 7.57 -0.31 -27.81
N ALA A 138 6.68 0.51 -27.25
CA ALA A 138 6.82 1.95 -27.36
C ALA A 138 8.13 2.47 -26.77
N THR A 139 8.74 3.44 -27.46
CA THR A 139 10.04 4.03 -27.12
C THR A 139 9.93 5.54 -26.95
N PHE A 140 10.82 6.08 -26.13
CA PHE A 140 10.98 7.49 -25.84
C PHE A 140 12.41 7.93 -26.16
N THR A 141 12.54 9.09 -26.80
CA THR A 141 13.81 9.82 -26.91
C THR A 141 13.63 11.15 -26.20
N VAL A 142 14.42 11.40 -25.17
CA VAL A 142 14.30 12.61 -24.36
C VAL A 142 15.42 13.57 -24.71
N THR A 143 15.05 14.82 -24.98
CA THR A 143 16.00 15.92 -25.19
C THR A 143 15.68 17.04 -24.20
N ALA A 144 16.66 17.40 -23.38
CA ALA A 144 16.54 18.43 -22.36
C ALA A 144 17.76 19.38 -22.38
N PRO A 145 17.57 20.67 -22.70
CA PRO A 145 18.62 21.66 -22.49
C PRO A 145 18.90 21.79 -21.00
N LEU A 146 20.18 21.86 -20.63
CA LEU A 146 20.63 21.94 -19.24
C LEU A 146 20.92 23.39 -18.84
N ASP A 147 20.80 23.70 -17.56
CA ASP A 147 21.16 24.99 -16.96
C ASP A 147 22.67 25.16 -16.81
N VAL A 148 23.36 24.07 -16.50
CA VAL A 148 24.83 24.01 -16.37
C VAL A 148 25.35 22.69 -16.96
N PRO A 149 26.64 22.62 -17.37
CA PRO A 149 27.22 21.39 -17.92
C PRO A 149 27.09 20.20 -16.98
N ILE A 150 27.07 18.99 -17.55
CA ILE A 150 27.02 17.73 -16.79
C ILE A 150 28.32 17.56 -16.00
N ALA A 151 28.19 17.28 -14.70
CA ALA A 151 29.27 16.92 -13.80
C ALA A 151 29.32 15.40 -13.59
N ALA A 152 30.48 14.87 -13.20
CA ALA A 152 30.67 13.43 -13.00
C ALA A 152 29.82 12.84 -11.87
N THR A 153 29.33 13.67 -10.94
CA THR A 153 28.46 13.26 -9.82
C THR A 153 26.98 13.33 -10.17
N ASP A 154 26.62 13.81 -11.36
CA ASP A 154 25.24 13.92 -11.77
C ASP A 154 24.67 12.56 -12.16
N SER A 155 23.39 12.39 -11.84
CA SER A 155 22.54 11.38 -12.42
C SER A 155 21.25 12.00 -12.89
N PHE A 156 20.63 11.40 -13.90
CA PHE A 156 19.37 11.86 -14.45
C PHE A 156 18.32 10.77 -14.35
N GLN A 157 17.06 11.18 -14.23
CA GLN A 157 15.91 10.28 -14.18
C GLN A 157 14.75 10.88 -14.97
N THR A 158 14.02 10.03 -15.69
CA THR A 158 12.66 10.36 -16.12
C THR A 158 11.67 9.92 -15.06
N TYR A 159 10.75 10.81 -14.71
CA TYR A 159 9.66 10.53 -13.78
C TYR A 159 8.36 11.07 -14.36
N VAL A 160 7.37 10.20 -14.54
CA VAL A 160 6.08 10.55 -15.13
C VAL A 160 5.01 10.41 -14.07
N VAL A 161 4.48 11.53 -13.56
CA VAL A 161 3.37 11.53 -12.61
C VAL A 161 2.06 11.44 -13.39
N GLY A 162 1.18 10.51 -12.99
CA GLY A 162 -0.04 10.16 -13.72
C GLY A 162 0.08 8.76 -14.34
N ALA A 163 0.99 8.55 -15.30
CA ALA A 163 1.36 7.20 -15.75
C ALA A 163 2.20 6.41 -14.71
N TRP A 164 2.77 7.10 -13.72
CA TRP A 164 3.58 6.54 -12.64
C TRP A 164 4.74 5.68 -13.11
N LEU A 165 5.55 6.26 -13.98
CA LEU A 165 6.73 5.62 -14.56
C LEU A 165 8.00 6.31 -14.05
N ALA A 166 9.02 5.53 -13.73
CA ALA A 166 10.31 6.03 -13.29
C ALA A 166 11.45 5.22 -13.91
N ARG A 167 12.41 5.92 -14.52
CA ARG A 167 13.59 5.29 -15.12
C ARG A 167 14.82 6.21 -15.01
N GLY A 168 15.86 5.71 -14.35
CA GLY A 168 17.17 6.35 -14.36
C GLY A 168 17.87 6.18 -15.70
N PHE A 169 18.66 7.18 -16.12
CA PHE A 169 19.52 7.05 -17.29
C PHE A 169 20.80 6.30 -16.91
N ALA A 170 21.21 5.34 -17.75
CA ALA A 170 22.50 4.67 -17.56
C ALA A 170 23.66 5.60 -17.97
N ALA A 171 24.87 5.34 -17.47
CA ALA A 171 26.05 6.18 -17.75
C ALA A 171 26.33 6.37 -19.25
N GLY A 172 26.05 5.35 -20.09
CA GLY A 172 26.21 5.44 -21.55
C GLY A 172 25.08 6.20 -22.28
N GLU A 173 24.00 6.55 -21.58
CA GLU A 173 22.87 7.32 -22.14
C GLU A 173 22.98 8.82 -21.84
N ILE A 174 23.94 9.19 -20.99
CA ILE A 174 24.18 10.57 -20.57
C ILE A 174 25.40 11.09 -21.34
N PRO A 175 25.28 12.21 -22.07
CA PRO A 175 26.44 12.83 -22.70
C PRO A 175 27.51 13.18 -21.66
N THR A 176 28.78 12.93 -21.98
CA THR A 176 29.89 13.20 -21.04
C THR A 176 30.26 14.67 -20.95
N THR A 177 29.80 15.50 -21.89
CA THR A 177 30.06 16.94 -21.96
C THR A 177 28.88 17.65 -22.63
N GLY A 178 28.79 18.97 -22.41
CA GLY A 178 27.82 19.83 -23.05
C GLY A 178 26.66 20.25 -22.15
N MET A 179 25.73 20.99 -22.77
CA MET A 179 24.58 21.65 -22.14
C MET A 179 23.26 21.02 -22.60
N MET A 180 23.29 19.80 -23.10
CA MET A 180 22.14 19.11 -23.65
C MET A 180 22.17 17.66 -23.20
N LEU A 181 21.12 17.21 -22.52
CA LEU A 181 20.82 15.79 -22.35
C LEU A 181 20.07 15.33 -23.61
N SER A 182 20.60 14.32 -24.29
CA SER A 182 19.90 13.63 -25.37
C SER A 182 20.07 12.14 -25.16
N SER A 183 18.98 11.46 -24.84
CA SER A 183 19.02 10.02 -24.59
C SER A 183 19.07 9.23 -25.90
N THR A 184 19.58 8.01 -25.85
CA THR A 184 19.19 6.98 -26.82
C THR A 184 17.71 6.64 -26.66
N PRO A 185 17.03 6.10 -27.68
CA PRO A 185 15.68 5.58 -27.52
C PRO A 185 15.61 4.52 -26.42
N PHE A 186 14.64 4.63 -25.52
CA PHE A 186 14.40 3.67 -24.45
C PHE A 186 12.92 3.37 -24.27
N SER A 187 12.60 2.22 -23.68
CA SER A 187 11.23 1.86 -23.31
C SER A 187 11.06 1.87 -21.79
N PHE A 188 9.85 2.17 -21.33
CA PHE A 188 9.43 1.79 -19.99
C PHE A 188 9.00 0.33 -20.00
N VAL A 189 9.47 -0.43 -19.02
CA VAL A 189 9.06 -1.82 -18.77
C VAL A 189 8.30 -1.90 -17.45
N ALA A 190 7.70 -3.05 -17.14
CA ALA A 190 6.97 -3.26 -15.87
C ALA A 190 7.80 -2.87 -14.63
N GLY A 191 9.11 -3.17 -14.64
CA GLY A 191 10.04 -2.79 -13.56
C GLY A 191 10.25 -1.27 -13.39
N ASN A 192 9.80 -0.44 -14.34
CA ASN A 192 9.79 1.02 -14.22
C ASN A 192 8.49 1.57 -13.62
N SER A 193 7.46 0.74 -13.41
CA SER A 193 6.21 1.19 -12.82
C SER A 193 6.37 1.48 -11.33
N VAL A 194 6.19 2.74 -10.93
CA VAL A 194 6.10 3.13 -9.51
C VAL A 194 4.86 2.54 -8.86
N ALA A 195 3.78 2.37 -9.63
CA ALA A 195 2.53 1.76 -9.18
C ALA A 195 2.56 0.21 -9.12
N GLY A 196 3.71 -0.43 -9.41
CA GLY A 196 3.84 -1.90 -9.44
C GLY A 196 3.02 -2.62 -10.52
N ARG A 197 2.60 -1.93 -11.58
CA ARG A 197 1.74 -2.49 -12.63
C ARG A 197 2.53 -3.38 -13.60
N PRO A 198 1.93 -4.48 -14.10
CA PRO A 198 2.59 -5.40 -15.03
C PRO A 198 2.77 -4.83 -16.45
N ALA A 199 1.96 -3.82 -16.83
CA ALA A 199 2.08 -3.13 -18.11
C ALA A 199 2.14 -1.62 -17.85
N PRO A 200 3.05 -0.89 -18.53
CA PRO A 200 3.16 0.55 -18.40
C PRO A 200 1.92 1.24 -18.98
N ASP A 201 1.58 2.38 -18.39
CA ASP A 201 0.45 3.19 -18.82
C ASP A 201 0.89 4.12 -19.96
N LEU A 202 -0.03 4.38 -20.89
CA LEU A 202 0.16 5.34 -21.96
C LEU A 202 0.39 6.73 -21.37
N VAL A 203 1.44 7.43 -21.82
CA VAL A 203 1.64 8.83 -21.41
C VAL A 203 0.65 9.73 -22.16
N THR A 204 -0.08 10.56 -21.42
CA THR A 204 -1.09 11.49 -21.95
C THR A 204 -0.79 12.92 -21.59
N SER A 205 -1.51 13.86 -22.21
CA SER A 205 -1.38 15.30 -21.92
C SER A 205 -1.79 15.69 -20.50
N ARG A 206 -2.33 14.75 -19.70
CA ARG A 206 -2.69 14.97 -18.29
C ARG A 206 -1.54 14.62 -17.35
N ASP A 207 -0.52 13.96 -17.84
CA ASP A 207 0.64 13.55 -17.07
C ASP A 207 1.68 14.67 -16.99
N ALA A 208 2.50 14.65 -15.94
CA ALA A 208 3.68 15.49 -15.85
C ALA A 208 4.90 14.64 -16.17
N PHE A 209 5.46 14.82 -17.38
CA PHE A 209 6.70 14.17 -17.79
C PHE A 209 7.89 15.01 -17.36
N LEU A 210 8.64 14.51 -16.37
CA LEU A 210 9.75 15.21 -15.74
C LEU A 210 11.08 14.55 -16.10
N VAL A 211 12.08 15.39 -16.33
CA VAL A 211 13.49 15.02 -16.31
C VAL A 211 14.10 15.66 -15.07
N LEU A 212 14.60 14.81 -14.18
CA LEU A 212 15.14 15.18 -12.89
C LEU A 212 16.66 15.00 -12.92
N ARG A 213 17.39 15.99 -12.43
CA ARG A 213 18.85 15.93 -12.23
C ARG A 213 19.14 15.84 -10.74
N TYR A 214 20.02 14.93 -10.38
CA TYR A 214 20.47 14.71 -9.02
C TYR A 214 21.98 14.78 -8.93
N SER A 215 22.49 15.36 -7.85
CA SER A 215 23.89 15.25 -7.46
C SER A 215 23.97 14.80 -6.01
N SER A 216 24.70 13.71 -5.74
CA SER A 216 24.88 13.16 -4.39
C SER A 216 23.57 12.93 -3.63
N GLY A 217 22.50 12.52 -4.33
CA GLY A 217 21.18 12.25 -3.76
C GLY A 217 20.22 13.45 -3.67
N ALA A 218 20.72 14.69 -3.85
CA ALA A 218 19.91 15.90 -3.85
C ALA A 218 19.38 16.21 -5.26
N MET A 219 18.11 16.58 -5.38
CA MET A 219 17.57 17.12 -6.64
C MET A 219 18.17 18.49 -6.90
N THR A 220 18.92 18.66 -7.98
CA THR A 220 19.59 19.91 -8.35
C THR A 220 18.97 20.59 -9.56
N GLY A 221 18.17 19.87 -10.36
CA GLY A 221 17.52 20.41 -11.54
C GLY A 221 16.25 19.66 -11.92
N VAL A 222 15.30 20.39 -12.51
CA VAL A 222 14.07 19.82 -13.06
C VAL A 222 13.77 20.44 -14.42
N ALA A 223 13.46 19.60 -15.40
CA ALA A 223 12.88 20.01 -16.67
C ALA A 223 11.54 19.30 -16.86
N GLU A 224 10.53 20.03 -17.29
CA GLU A 224 9.21 19.47 -17.60
C GLU A 224 8.94 19.59 -19.10
N ALA A 225 8.38 18.52 -19.68
CA ALA A 225 7.89 18.55 -21.06
C ALA A 225 6.59 19.35 -21.17
N ALA A 226 6.36 19.99 -22.31
CA ALA A 226 5.01 20.48 -22.60
C ALA A 226 4.03 19.28 -22.65
N PRO A 227 2.75 19.44 -22.26
CA PRO A 227 1.77 18.36 -22.35
C PRO A 227 1.72 17.75 -23.76
N PHE A 228 1.74 16.42 -23.84
CA PHE A 228 1.67 15.67 -25.10
C PHE A 228 0.95 14.33 -24.89
N ASP A 229 0.34 13.80 -25.94
CA ASP A 229 -0.16 12.44 -25.96
C ASP A 229 0.83 11.52 -26.68
N GLN A 230 1.08 10.35 -26.12
CA GLN A 230 1.80 9.29 -26.80
C GLN A 230 0.90 8.71 -27.90
N THR A 231 1.16 9.08 -29.15
CA THR A 231 0.33 8.67 -30.30
C THR A 231 0.87 7.47 -31.08
N GLY A 232 2.00 6.89 -30.67
CA GLY A 232 2.62 5.78 -31.42
C GLY A 232 3.77 5.07 -30.72
N MET A 233 4.53 4.31 -31.52
CA MET A 233 5.63 3.46 -31.08
C MET A 233 6.93 4.21 -30.74
N ALA A 234 7.09 5.42 -31.24
CA ALA A 234 8.26 6.25 -30.96
C ALA A 234 7.80 7.67 -30.62
N THR A 235 8.21 8.15 -29.47
CA THR A 235 7.85 9.48 -28.95
C THR A 235 9.12 10.27 -28.67
N THR A 236 9.29 11.39 -29.34
CA THR A 236 10.35 12.35 -29.01
C THR A 236 9.80 13.36 -28.01
N VAL A 237 10.41 13.41 -26.84
CA VAL A 237 10.04 14.32 -25.76
C VAL A 237 11.07 15.43 -25.69
N MET A 238 10.66 16.63 -26.10
CA MET A 238 11.47 17.83 -25.91
C MET A 238 11.00 18.53 -24.63
N THR A 239 11.88 18.63 -23.64
CA THR A 239 11.58 19.39 -22.42
C THR A 239 11.95 20.85 -22.56
N ARG A 240 11.44 21.67 -21.65
CA ARG A 240 11.99 23.01 -21.43
C ARG A 240 13.44 22.92 -20.95
N THR A 241 14.16 24.03 -21.01
CA THR A 241 15.46 24.16 -20.33
C THR A 241 15.29 23.81 -18.86
N MET A 242 16.17 22.97 -18.35
CA MET A 242 16.22 22.59 -16.95
C MET A 242 16.32 23.83 -16.07
N ALA A 243 15.47 23.90 -15.06
CA ALA A 243 15.53 24.93 -14.04
C ALA A 243 16.37 24.40 -12.86
N PRO A 244 17.30 25.19 -12.31
CA PRO A 244 18.03 24.81 -11.11
C PRO A 244 17.06 24.75 -9.92
N VAL A 245 17.26 23.75 -9.06
CA VAL A 245 16.50 23.60 -7.80
C VAL A 245 17.34 24.17 -6.67
N MET A 246 16.93 25.34 -6.18
CA MET A 246 17.56 25.98 -5.03
C MET A 246 17.30 25.16 -3.76
N GLN A 247 18.36 24.86 -3.01
CA GLN A 247 18.29 24.15 -1.73
C GLN A 247 18.04 25.15 -0.59
N ASP A 248 16.87 25.78 -0.60
CA ASP A 248 16.51 26.92 0.26
C ASP A 248 15.75 26.50 1.53
N GLN A 249 15.33 25.25 1.63
CA GLN A 249 14.67 24.68 2.81
C GLN A 249 15.66 23.85 3.62
N THR A 250 15.51 23.82 4.95
CA THR A 250 16.34 23.01 5.84
C THR A 250 15.48 22.01 6.60
N LEU A 251 15.86 20.74 6.55
CA LEU A 251 15.38 19.71 7.46
C LEU A 251 16.40 19.59 8.59
N ASP A 252 15.94 19.75 9.82
CA ASP A 252 16.77 19.59 11.02
C ASP A 252 16.02 18.77 12.07
N VAL A 253 16.42 17.52 12.26
CA VAL A 253 15.77 16.56 13.16
C VAL A 253 16.79 15.85 14.03
N LYS A 254 16.38 15.46 15.23
CA LYS A 254 17.20 14.69 16.17
C LYS A 254 16.78 13.22 16.15
N LEU A 255 17.76 12.34 16.30
CA LEU A 255 17.57 10.90 16.33
C LEU A 255 18.38 10.29 17.49
N SER A 256 17.91 9.17 18.01
CA SER A 256 18.69 8.35 18.94
C SER A 256 18.78 6.92 18.41
N PRO A 257 19.70 6.63 17.46
CA PRO A 257 19.83 5.30 16.86
C PRO A 257 19.93 4.16 17.86
N GLY A 258 20.68 4.36 18.95
CA GLY A 258 20.80 3.37 20.03
C GLY A 258 19.46 3.00 20.66
N VAL A 259 18.57 3.98 20.88
CA VAL A 259 17.22 3.75 21.40
C VAL A 259 16.33 3.02 20.39
N LEU A 260 16.52 3.29 19.10
CA LEU A 260 15.78 2.57 18.06
C LEU A 260 16.25 1.12 17.93
N ALA A 261 17.56 0.89 18.00
CA ALA A 261 18.15 -0.44 17.96
C ALA A 261 17.67 -1.32 19.13
N THR A 262 17.54 -0.76 20.34
CA THR A 262 17.08 -1.56 21.49
C THR A 262 15.64 -2.08 21.34
N ARG A 263 14.80 -1.42 20.53
CA ARG A 263 13.42 -1.88 20.26
C ARG A 263 13.39 -3.20 19.52
N TYR A 264 14.35 -3.45 18.62
CA TYR A 264 14.44 -4.69 17.85
C TYR A 264 14.89 -5.90 18.70
N LEU A 265 15.51 -5.69 19.88
CA LEU A 265 16.01 -6.78 20.73
C LEU A 265 14.92 -7.74 21.22
N ALA A 266 13.68 -7.26 21.31
CA ALA A 266 12.52 -8.05 21.73
C ALA A 266 11.84 -8.79 20.57
N ALA A 267 12.16 -8.46 19.31
CA ALA A 267 11.53 -9.09 18.14
C ALA A 267 11.83 -10.59 18.08
N ARG A 268 10.80 -11.40 17.82
CA ARG A 268 10.86 -12.85 17.71
C ARG A 268 10.12 -13.30 16.45
N PRO A 269 10.79 -13.98 15.50
CA PRO A 269 12.19 -14.40 15.54
C PRO A 269 13.17 -13.22 15.53
N ALA A 270 14.38 -13.44 16.07
CA ALA A 270 15.38 -12.39 16.13
C ALA A 270 15.79 -11.93 14.72
N VAL A 271 15.80 -10.61 14.54
CA VAL A 271 16.37 -9.92 13.38
C VAL A 271 17.68 -9.27 13.79
N ALA A 272 18.47 -8.81 12.81
CA ALA A 272 19.72 -8.13 13.09
C ALA A 272 20.05 -7.08 12.02
N THR A 273 21.11 -6.31 12.30
CA THR A 273 21.71 -5.33 11.40
C THR A 273 20.75 -4.19 11.08
N LEU A 274 20.63 -3.25 12.03
CA LEU A 274 19.83 -2.05 11.84
C LEU A 274 20.31 -1.25 10.63
N SER A 275 19.44 -1.17 9.63
CA SER A 275 19.53 -0.24 8.51
C SER A 275 18.58 0.92 8.76
N MET A 276 19.07 2.13 8.50
CA MET A 276 18.28 3.35 8.64
C MET A 276 18.47 4.22 7.40
N SER A 277 17.36 4.76 6.92
CA SER A 277 17.36 5.67 5.78
C SER A 277 16.28 6.71 5.94
N TRP A 278 16.42 7.80 5.20
CA TRP A 278 15.42 8.84 5.14
C TRP A 278 15.27 9.36 3.72
N SER A 279 14.12 9.95 3.45
CA SER A 279 13.84 10.61 2.19
C SER A 279 12.92 11.80 2.37
N LEU A 280 13.06 12.76 1.47
CA LEU A 280 12.15 13.86 1.22
C LEU A 280 11.62 13.69 -0.19
N VAL A 281 10.30 13.65 -0.35
CA VAL A 281 9.63 13.47 -1.65
C VAL A 281 8.61 14.57 -1.85
N ALA A 282 8.49 15.10 -3.06
CA ALA A 282 7.35 15.93 -3.43
C ALA A 282 6.18 15.00 -3.80
N ALA A 283 5.18 14.90 -2.94
CA ALA A 283 4.14 13.89 -3.03
C ALA A 283 2.83 14.45 -3.62
N PRO A 284 2.42 14.03 -4.85
CA PRO A 284 1.10 14.36 -5.37
C PRO A 284 -0.04 13.83 -4.50
N GLY A 285 0.18 12.69 -3.83
CA GLY A 285 -0.77 12.04 -2.92
C GLY A 285 -0.59 12.39 -1.44
N TYR A 286 0.01 13.55 -1.11
CA TYR A 286 0.40 13.84 0.28
C TYR A 286 -0.78 13.78 1.27
N GLN A 287 -1.97 14.18 0.81
CA GLN A 287 -3.21 14.22 1.59
C GLN A 287 -3.65 12.86 2.11
N ILE A 288 -3.13 11.78 1.53
CA ILE A 288 -3.41 10.41 1.98
C ILE A 288 -2.18 9.70 2.53
N ALA A 289 -1.17 10.48 2.93
CA ALA A 289 0.13 10.01 3.38
C ALA A 289 0.84 9.10 2.36
N SER A 290 0.54 9.26 1.05
CA SER A 290 1.27 8.57 0.00
C SER A 290 2.59 9.28 -0.27
N ASN A 291 3.71 8.61 -0.04
CA ASN A 291 5.06 9.13 -0.28
C ASN A 291 5.59 8.81 -1.69
N ALA A 292 4.71 8.50 -2.65
CA ALA A 292 5.10 8.35 -4.05
C ALA A 292 5.25 9.73 -4.70
N GLY A 293 6.39 9.99 -5.35
CA GLY A 293 6.63 11.21 -6.11
C GLY A 293 8.12 11.43 -6.41
N PRO A 294 8.48 12.57 -7.04
CA PRO A 294 9.88 12.95 -7.24
C PRO A 294 10.65 13.05 -5.92
N LEU A 295 11.81 12.39 -5.88
CA LEU A 295 12.73 12.47 -4.74
C LEU A 295 13.36 13.87 -4.70
N LEU A 296 13.27 14.56 -3.57
CA LEU A 296 13.92 15.86 -3.39
C LEU A 296 15.32 15.69 -2.81
N GLN A 297 15.46 14.76 -1.86
CA GLN A 297 16.69 14.45 -1.17
C GLN A 297 16.56 13.12 -0.41
N SER A 298 17.64 12.38 -0.21
CA SER A 298 17.65 11.18 0.64
C SER A 298 19.04 10.84 1.16
N GLY A 299 19.10 9.94 2.14
CA GLY A 299 20.36 9.43 2.65
C GLY A 299 20.20 8.22 3.57
N GLY A 300 21.32 7.57 3.85
CA GLY A 300 21.44 6.59 4.93
C GLY A 300 21.73 7.27 6.26
N LEU A 301 21.46 6.57 7.36
CA LEU A 301 21.91 6.93 8.70
C LEU A 301 22.66 5.75 9.30
N THR A 302 23.63 6.08 10.13
CA THR A 302 24.48 5.15 10.87
C THR A 302 24.20 5.26 12.36
N MET A 303 24.72 4.32 13.14
CA MET A 303 24.58 4.34 14.60
C MET A 303 25.22 5.56 15.28
N ALA A 304 26.12 6.27 14.58
CA ALA A 304 26.80 7.47 15.10
C ALA A 304 25.99 8.76 14.88
N ASP A 305 24.96 8.73 14.03
CA ASP A 305 24.21 9.94 13.67
C ASP A 305 23.19 10.31 14.77
N ALA A 306 23.42 11.43 15.46
CA ALA A 306 22.51 11.95 16.49
C ALA A 306 21.33 12.77 15.93
N GLY A 307 21.26 12.89 14.61
CA GLY A 307 20.29 13.72 13.92
C GLY A 307 20.65 13.88 12.45
N LEU A 308 19.86 14.69 11.76
CA LEU A 308 20.02 15.00 10.36
C LEU A 308 19.77 16.50 10.17
N THR A 309 20.76 17.19 9.61
CA THR A 309 20.62 18.59 9.19
C THR A 309 21.02 18.70 7.71
N VAL A 310 20.03 18.88 6.84
CA VAL A 310 20.23 18.90 5.39
C VAL A 310 19.42 20.00 4.73
N LYS A 311 19.95 20.53 3.63
CA LYS A 311 19.21 21.44 2.76
C LYS A 311 18.52 20.67 1.65
N TYR A 312 17.35 21.14 1.27
CA TYR A 312 16.54 20.63 0.17
C TYR A 312 15.76 21.76 -0.50
N GLY A 313 15.16 21.51 -1.66
CA GLY A 313 14.23 22.43 -2.31
C GLY A 313 13.08 21.67 -2.95
N ASN A 314 11.86 22.23 -2.93
CA ASN A 314 10.69 21.65 -3.58
C ASN A 314 10.20 22.54 -4.72
N PRO A 315 10.56 22.25 -5.99
CA PRO A 315 10.12 23.04 -7.14
C PRO A 315 8.65 22.77 -7.54
N PHE A 316 7.96 21.85 -6.87
CA PHE A 316 6.61 21.38 -7.23
C PHE A 316 5.50 21.95 -6.34
N THR A 317 5.82 22.92 -5.46
CA THR A 317 4.83 23.57 -4.58
C THR A 317 3.69 24.23 -5.36
N ALA A 318 3.96 24.77 -6.56
CA ALA A 318 2.95 25.32 -7.46
C ALA A 318 1.92 24.26 -7.93
N ARG A 319 2.29 22.97 -7.92
CA ARG A 319 1.39 21.84 -8.20
C ARG A 319 0.70 21.30 -6.96
N ARG A 320 0.93 21.90 -5.79
CA ARG A 320 0.48 21.40 -4.47
C ARG A 320 1.04 20.02 -4.12
N TRP A 321 2.19 19.66 -4.67
CA TRP A 321 2.91 18.44 -4.28
C TRP A 321 3.77 18.77 -3.08
N ASN A 322 3.16 18.66 -1.89
CA ASN A 322 3.83 18.97 -0.64
C ASN A 322 4.94 17.96 -0.34
N THR A 323 5.91 18.40 0.45
CA THR A 323 7.02 17.54 0.85
C THR A 323 6.57 16.58 1.94
N ILE A 324 6.84 15.28 1.76
CA ILE A 324 6.78 14.29 2.83
C ILE A 324 8.20 13.89 3.21
N PHE A 325 8.51 14.00 4.49
CA PHE A 325 9.66 13.40 5.14
C PHE A 325 9.32 11.98 5.60
N THR A 326 10.13 11.01 5.20
CA THR A 326 10.05 9.63 5.69
C THR A 326 11.35 9.27 6.41
N LEU A 327 11.25 8.81 7.65
CA LEU A 327 12.30 8.04 8.31
C LEU A 327 11.90 6.56 8.26
N ALA A 328 12.78 5.71 7.76
CA ALA A 328 12.59 4.27 7.69
C ALA A 328 13.75 3.54 8.37
N THR A 329 13.40 2.58 9.21
CA THR A 329 14.36 1.69 9.88
C THR A 329 13.95 0.25 9.67
N SER A 330 14.92 -0.64 9.52
CA SER A 330 14.65 -2.07 9.37
C SER A 330 15.81 -2.92 9.85
N GLU A 331 15.48 -4.04 10.45
CA GLU A 331 16.37 -5.17 10.64
C GLU A 331 15.86 -6.37 9.85
N SER A 332 16.77 -7.23 9.40
CA SER A 332 16.41 -8.35 8.55
C SER A 332 17.06 -9.65 9.03
N ARG A 333 16.51 -10.75 8.53
CA ARG A 333 17.06 -12.09 8.67
C ARG A 333 16.75 -12.88 7.41
N VAL A 334 17.55 -13.90 7.14
CA VAL A 334 17.35 -14.81 6.01
C VAL A 334 17.09 -16.21 6.56
N TYR A 335 16.09 -16.89 6.01
CA TYR A 335 15.77 -18.27 6.32
C TYR A 335 15.69 -19.10 5.05
N THR A 336 16.22 -20.33 5.09
CA THR A 336 16.09 -21.30 3.99
C THR A 336 15.30 -22.50 4.51
N PRO A 337 14.05 -22.72 4.04
CA PRO A 337 13.26 -23.87 4.46
C PRO A 337 13.98 -25.19 4.20
N ALA A 338 13.89 -26.12 5.16
CA ALA A 338 14.50 -27.43 5.04
C ALA A 338 13.98 -28.16 3.79
N GLY A 339 14.90 -28.77 3.03
CA GLY A 339 14.57 -29.45 1.77
C GLY A 339 14.38 -28.51 0.57
N THR A 340 14.61 -27.20 0.71
CA THR A 340 14.62 -26.23 -0.39
C THR A 340 15.99 -25.54 -0.50
N ALA A 341 16.38 -25.11 -1.71
CA ALA A 341 17.61 -24.35 -1.94
C ALA A 341 17.37 -22.82 -1.96
N THR A 342 16.12 -22.38 -1.86
CA THR A 342 15.67 -21.00 -2.06
C THR A 342 15.43 -20.29 -0.74
N PRO A 343 16.21 -19.25 -0.38
CA PRO A 343 16.00 -18.47 0.83
C PRO A 343 14.81 -17.51 0.73
N VAL A 344 14.30 -17.08 1.88
CA VAL A 344 13.39 -15.93 2.05
C VAL A 344 14.01 -14.91 3.01
N THR A 345 13.88 -13.63 2.68
CA THR A 345 14.26 -12.52 3.56
C THR A 345 13.04 -12.01 4.32
N LEU A 346 13.17 -11.91 5.64
CA LEU A 346 12.11 -11.55 6.58
C LEU A 346 12.61 -10.36 7.41
N ASN A 347 11.70 -9.42 7.67
CA ASN A 347 12.07 -8.11 8.19
C ASN A 347 11.22 -7.74 9.40
N ALA A 348 11.82 -6.94 10.28
CA ALA A 348 11.11 -6.05 11.17
C ALA A 348 11.48 -4.62 10.81
N GLY A 349 10.57 -3.67 10.97
CA GLY A 349 10.88 -2.29 10.66
C GLY A 349 9.93 -1.29 11.29
N MET A 350 10.34 -0.03 11.27
CA MET A 350 9.54 1.09 11.71
C MET A 350 9.67 2.24 10.73
N ASN A 351 8.55 2.86 10.40
CA ASN A 351 8.47 4.01 9.52
C ASN A 351 7.77 5.18 10.23
N GLN A 352 8.17 6.39 9.90
CA GLN A 352 7.48 7.61 10.30
C GLN A 352 7.40 8.55 9.10
N PHE A 353 6.18 8.99 8.80
CA PHE A 353 5.85 9.90 7.70
C PHE A 353 5.36 11.20 8.30
N LEU A 354 6.00 12.31 7.93
CA LEU A 354 5.72 13.64 8.45
C LEU A 354 5.76 14.65 7.30
N GLU A 355 5.08 15.78 7.46
CA GLU A 355 5.59 17.00 6.81
C GLU A 355 6.93 17.39 7.48
N PRO A 356 7.88 18.04 6.77
CA PRO A 356 9.14 18.48 7.37
C PRO A 356 8.89 19.24 8.68
N PRO A 357 9.32 18.69 9.84
CA PRO A 357 8.96 19.25 11.13
C PRO A 357 9.78 20.52 11.42
N ALA A 358 9.42 21.21 12.51
CA ALA A 358 10.22 22.33 13.02
C ALA A 358 11.67 21.90 13.36
N PRO A 359 12.66 22.79 13.23
CA PRO A 359 14.05 22.48 13.53
C PRO A 359 14.26 21.91 14.94
N GLY A 360 15.09 20.87 15.02
CA GLY A 360 15.43 20.19 16.26
C GLY A 360 14.38 19.19 16.77
N PHE A 361 13.33 18.90 15.98
CA PHE A 361 12.30 17.92 16.32
C PHE A 361 12.90 16.52 16.53
N SER A 362 12.55 15.87 17.63
CA SER A 362 13.03 14.52 17.96
C SER A 362 12.16 13.44 17.33
N LEU A 363 12.77 12.60 16.50
CA LEU A 363 12.11 11.44 15.93
C LEU A 363 12.14 10.27 16.91
N ILE A 364 10.95 9.77 17.25
CA ILE A 364 10.76 8.72 18.26
C ILE A 364 10.10 7.45 17.70
N LEU A 365 9.63 7.46 16.45
CA LEU A 365 8.91 6.34 15.80
C LEU A 365 7.78 5.80 16.70
N PRO A 366 6.74 6.59 16.97
CA PRO A 366 5.84 6.36 18.10
C PRO A 366 4.89 5.15 17.94
N ALA A 367 4.79 4.53 16.77
CA ALA A 367 4.06 3.27 16.65
C ALA A 367 4.82 2.14 17.36
N GLY A 368 4.12 1.31 18.13
CA GLY A 368 4.70 0.13 18.80
C GLY A 368 5.16 -0.89 17.77
N LEU A 369 6.40 -1.34 17.82
CA LEU A 369 6.94 -2.37 16.93
C LEU A 369 6.31 -3.73 17.31
N PRO A 370 5.66 -4.45 16.40
CA PRO A 370 5.28 -5.83 16.66
C PRO A 370 6.52 -6.65 17.00
N ILE A 371 6.49 -7.41 18.10
CA ILE A 371 7.63 -8.20 18.60
C ILE A 371 7.35 -9.69 18.62
N LEU A 372 6.10 -10.12 18.59
CA LEU A 372 5.73 -11.53 18.50
C LEU A 372 4.36 -11.67 17.83
N ILE A 373 4.25 -12.66 16.95
CA ILE A 373 3.00 -13.09 16.34
C ILE A 373 2.74 -14.53 16.79
N ALA A 374 1.51 -14.83 17.19
CA ALA A 374 1.09 -16.20 17.50
C ALA A 374 -0.15 -16.58 16.70
N ILE A 375 -0.29 -17.87 16.39
CA ILE A 375 -1.47 -18.45 15.74
C ILE A 375 -1.98 -19.59 16.61
N ASP A 376 -3.25 -19.56 17.01
CA ASP A 376 -3.86 -20.51 17.96
C ASP A 376 -3.03 -20.69 19.24
N ASN A 377 -2.51 -19.59 19.79
CA ASN A 377 -1.58 -19.54 20.94
C ASN A 377 -0.22 -20.20 20.71
N MET A 378 0.09 -20.66 19.49
CA MET A 378 1.43 -21.10 19.11
C MET A 378 2.28 -19.88 18.71
N PRO A 379 3.33 -19.54 19.47
CA PRO A 379 4.22 -18.44 19.10
C PRO A 379 5.02 -18.79 17.84
N LEU A 380 4.89 -17.96 16.81
CA LEU A 380 5.63 -18.08 15.55
C LEU A 380 7.02 -17.45 15.68
N SER A 381 7.80 -17.92 16.66
CA SER A 381 9.12 -17.39 17.01
C SER A 381 10.29 -18.20 16.46
N THR A 382 10.03 -19.37 15.87
CA THR A 382 11.05 -20.30 15.36
C THR A 382 10.67 -20.77 13.96
N ASP A 383 11.57 -20.63 12.99
CA ASP A 383 11.30 -21.08 11.62
C ASP A 383 11.23 -22.60 11.49
N GLY A 384 10.50 -23.07 10.48
CA GLY A 384 10.30 -24.49 10.19
C GLY A 384 9.32 -25.18 11.13
N GLN A 385 8.57 -24.41 11.93
CA GLN A 385 7.48 -24.95 12.74
C GLN A 385 6.39 -25.56 11.86
N SER A 386 5.79 -26.64 12.35
CA SER A 386 4.59 -27.22 11.74
C SER A 386 3.34 -26.62 12.38
N TYR A 387 2.38 -26.21 11.56
CA TYR A 387 1.06 -25.77 12.00
C TYR A 387 0.02 -26.73 11.43
N LYS A 388 -0.78 -27.35 12.29
CA LYS A 388 -1.84 -28.25 11.81
C LYS A 388 -2.89 -27.45 11.05
N GLN A 389 -3.32 -27.95 9.89
CA GLN A 389 -4.37 -27.32 9.11
C GLN A 389 -5.61 -27.10 9.99
N PRO A 390 -6.06 -25.85 10.15
CA PRO A 390 -7.12 -25.54 11.08
C PRO A 390 -8.47 -25.97 10.50
N ALA A 391 -9.29 -26.61 11.35
CA ALA A 391 -10.67 -26.97 11.01
C ALA A 391 -11.69 -25.86 11.36
N ARG A 392 -11.22 -24.79 12.01
CA ARG A 392 -11.99 -23.61 12.45
C ARG A 392 -11.19 -22.36 12.11
N PHE A 393 -11.73 -21.19 12.42
CA PHE A 393 -10.97 -19.96 12.21
C PHE A 393 -9.69 -20.00 13.05
N ALA A 394 -8.57 -19.65 12.43
CA ALA A 394 -7.29 -19.58 13.10
C ALA A 394 -7.18 -18.22 13.82
N HIS A 395 -6.95 -18.25 15.12
CA HIS A 395 -6.86 -17.06 15.94
C HIS A 395 -5.43 -16.54 15.97
N VAL A 396 -5.18 -15.39 15.35
CA VAL A 396 -3.87 -14.73 15.34
C VAL A 396 -3.84 -13.62 16.37
N THR A 397 -2.78 -13.55 17.16
CA THR A 397 -2.52 -12.46 18.10
C THR A 397 -1.18 -11.80 17.84
N VAL A 398 -1.10 -10.51 18.14
CA VAL A 398 0.09 -9.68 17.95
C VAL A 398 0.47 -9.04 19.28
N VAL A 399 1.71 -9.24 19.69
CA VAL A 399 2.31 -8.49 20.80
C VAL A 399 3.21 -7.42 20.21
N SER A 400 3.07 -6.19 20.69
CA SER A 400 3.90 -5.05 20.27
C SER A 400 4.67 -4.48 21.46
N ASP A 401 5.82 -3.88 21.20
CA ASP A 401 6.55 -3.15 22.22
C ASP A 401 5.79 -1.89 22.66
N THR A 402 6.24 -1.31 23.78
CA THR A 402 5.82 0.02 24.20
C THR A 402 6.95 0.99 23.88
N PRO A 403 6.75 1.93 22.95
CA PRO A 403 7.78 2.90 22.60
C PRO A 403 8.24 3.70 23.82
N PRO A 404 9.54 4.04 23.93
CA PRO A 404 10.04 4.87 25.01
C PRO A 404 9.28 6.20 25.12
N GLY A 405 8.75 6.50 26.31
CA GLY A 405 8.01 7.75 26.57
C GLY A 405 6.55 7.76 26.08
N ALA A 406 6.02 6.64 25.58
CA ALA A 406 4.60 6.54 25.24
C ALA A 406 3.72 6.70 26.49
N THR A 407 2.72 7.58 26.41
CA THR A 407 1.70 7.82 27.46
C THR A 407 0.29 7.37 27.05
N GLY A 408 0.17 6.80 25.85
CA GLY A 408 -1.09 6.35 25.25
C GLY A 408 -0.93 5.01 24.51
N PRO A 409 -1.94 4.59 23.73
CA PRO A 409 -1.87 3.34 22.98
C PRO A 409 -0.70 3.36 21.99
N GLY A 410 -0.02 2.22 21.85
CA GLY A 410 1.08 2.06 20.89
C GLY A 410 0.62 1.97 19.43
N ALA A 411 -0.68 1.84 19.16
CA ALA A 411 -1.27 1.79 17.83
C ALA A 411 -2.77 2.14 17.90
N ASP A 412 -3.28 2.78 16.85
CA ASP A 412 -4.71 3.00 16.61
C ASP A 412 -5.30 1.90 15.71
N LEU A 413 -4.47 1.34 14.83
CA LEU A 413 -4.85 0.36 13.80
C LEU A 413 -3.83 -0.78 13.76
N TYR A 414 -4.33 -2.00 13.69
CA TYR A 414 -3.55 -3.20 13.44
C TYR A 414 -3.88 -3.74 12.05
N ASN A 415 -2.86 -4.10 11.29
CA ASN A 415 -2.99 -4.86 10.06
C ASN A 415 -2.23 -6.17 10.13
N LEU A 416 -2.74 -7.17 9.43
CA LEU A 416 -2.09 -8.46 9.26
C LEU A 416 -2.05 -8.80 7.79
N GLN A 417 -0.88 -9.18 7.28
CA GLN A 417 -0.77 -9.72 5.92
C GLN A 417 -0.33 -11.18 6.02
N VAL A 418 -1.08 -12.07 5.36
CA VAL A 418 -0.74 -13.49 5.27
C VAL A 418 -0.03 -13.69 3.94
N PHE A 419 1.18 -14.24 3.99
CA PHE A 419 1.96 -14.55 2.80
C PHE A 419 2.14 -16.06 2.65
N GLU A 420 1.77 -16.57 1.49
CA GLU A 420 2.23 -17.86 0.98
C GLU A 420 3.64 -17.68 0.40
N LEU A 421 4.56 -18.58 0.75
CA LEU A 421 5.90 -18.58 0.19
C LEU A 421 5.93 -19.44 -1.09
N VAL A 422 6.28 -18.82 -2.20
CA VAL A 422 6.34 -19.47 -3.53
C VAL A 422 7.72 -19.25 -4.14
N ALA A 423 8.22 -20.19 -4.93
CA ALA A 423 9.48 -19.97 -5.65
C ALA A 423 9.35 -18.77 -6.60
N ASN A 424 10.35 -17.89 -6.60
CA ASN A 424 10.40 -16.77 -7.53
C ASN A 424 10.66 -17.26 -8.96
N GLN A 425 10.46 -16.38 -9.94
CA GLN A 425 10.63 -16.74 -11.36
C GLN A 425 12.04 -17.25 -11.70
N ALA A 426 13.06 -16.77 -10.99
CA ALA A 426 14.44 -17.19 -11.18
C ALA A 426 14.79 -18.53 -10.47
N GLY A 427 13.90 -19.05 -9.63
CA GLY A 427 14.12 -20.25 -8.82
C GLY A 427 15.24 -20.13 -7.80
N ASN A 428 15.68 -18.92 -7.45
CA ASN A 428 16.82 -18.68 -6.57
C ASN A 428 16.44 -18.07 -5.21
N ALA A 429 15.16 -17.73 -5.01
CA ALA A 429 14.62 -17.24 -3.74
C ALA A 429 13.12 -17.56 -3.67
N LEU A 430 12.54 -17.41 -2.49
CA LEU A 430 11.09 -17.47 -2.28
C LEU A 430 10.51 -16.05 -2.33
N ASP A 431 9.50 -15.87 -3.18
CA ASP A 431 8.64 -14.70 -3.18
C ASP A 431 7.54 -14.85 -2.12
N ARG A 432 7.12 -13.72 -1.57
CA ARG A 432 6.03 -13.61 -0.62
C ARG A 432 4.75 -13.20 -1.34
N LYS A 433 3.93 -14.19 -1.69
CA LYS A 433 2.62 -13.95 -2.32
C LYS A 433 1.59 -13.67 -1.25
N ILE A 434 1.04 -12.45 -1.25
CA ILE A 434 -0.04 -12.11 -0.31
C ILE A 434 -1.31 -12.89 -0.66
N VAL A 435 -1.89 -13.54 0.34
CA VAL A 435 -3.15 -14.30 0.21
C VAL A 435 -4.30 -13.71 1.02
N LEU A 436 -3.98 -12.86 2.01
CA LEU A 436 -4.95 -12.07 2.77
C LEU A 436 -4.30 -10.79 3.30
N ALA A 437 -5.06 -9.69 3.32
CA ALA A 437 -4.75 -8.48 4.08
C ALA A 437 -5.89 -8.16 5.07
N ALA A 438 -5.64 -8.24 6.37
CA ALA A 438 -6.62 -7.94 7.40
C ALA A 438 -6.35 -6.59 8.08
N ALA A 439 -7.41 -5.97 8.60
CA ALA A 439 -7.39 -4.73 9.36
C ALA A 439 -8.34 -4.85 10.57
N SER A 440 -7.88 -4.41 11.73
CA SER A 440 -8.63 -4.44 13.00
C SER A 440 -8.17 -3.30 13.92
N ARG A 441 -9.00 -2.91 14.90
CA ARG A 441 -8.53 -2.08 16.03
C ARG A 441 -7.88 -2.89 17.13
N ASP A 442 -8.15 -4.19 17.15
CA ASP A 442 -7.60 -5.10 18.13
C ASP A 442 -6.32 -5.72 17.60
N ALA A 443 -5.41 -6.07 18.51
CA ALA A 443 -4.18 -6.78 18.21
C ALA A 443 -4.42 -8.29 17.93
N SER A 444 -5.58 -8.63 17.39
CA SER A 444 -5.99 -10.00 17.08
C SER A 444 -6.88 -10.08 15.84
N PHE A 445 -6.85 -11.25 15.20
CA PHE A 445 -7.55 -11.55 13.96
C PHE A 445 -8.05 -12.98 13.95
N ASP A 446 -9.29 -13.20 13.52
CA ASP A 446 -9.81 -14.53 13.24
C ASP A 446 -9.77 -14.78 11.73
N LEU A 447 -8.97 -15.75 11.31
CA LEU A 447 -8.68 -15.99 9.89
C LEU A 447 -9.43 -17.23 9.36
N PRO A 448 -10.04 -17.17 8.17
CA PRO A 448 -10.69 -18.32 7.57
C PRO A 448 -9.74 -19.54 7.41
N PRO A 449 -10.17 -20.77 7.75
CA PRO A 449 -9.32 -21.95 7.73
C PRO A 449 -8.78 -22.29 6.33
N GLU A 450 -9.53 -22.00 5.28
CA GLU A 450 -9.16 -22.32 3.89
C GLU A 450 -7.92 -21.56 3.38
N LEU A 451 -7.47 -20.53 4.10
CA LEU A 451 -6.25 -19.80 3.79
C LEU A 451 -5.00 -20.67 3.97
N PHE A 452 -5.04 -21.61 4.92
CA PHE A 452 -3.92 -22.45 5.30
C PHE A 452 -4.05 -23.83 4.64
N GLN A 453 -3.33 -24.03 3.53
CA GLN A 453 -3.37 -25.25 2.73
C GLN A 453 -2.24 -26.20 3.13
N ALA A 454 -2.56 -27.46 3.39
CA ALA A 454 -1.58 -28.47 3.75
C ALA A 454 -0.49 -28.61 2.67
N GLY A 455 0.78 -28.67 3.09
CA GLY A 455 1.96 -28.73 2.23
C GLY A 455 2.53 -27.36 1.82
N HIS A 456 1.85 -26.26 2.13
CA HIS A 456 2.32 -24.91 1.83
C HIS A 456 3.03 -24.28 3.03
N SER A 457 3.97 -23.37 2.74
CA SER A 457 4.69 -22.60 3.76
C SER A 457 4.24 -21.15 3.77
N TYR A 458 4.13 -20.59 4.97
CA TYR A 458 3.59 -19.25 5.20
C TYR A 458 4.46 -18.43 6.14
N THR A 459 4.33 -17.11 6.03
CA THR A 459 4.76 -16.15 7.04
C THR A 459 3.67 -15.08 7.20
N LEU A 460 3.53 -14.54 8.40
CA LEU A 460 2.59 -13.46 8.70
C LEU A 460 3.36 -12.17 8.91
N ARG A 461 2.87 -11.05 8.38
CA ARG A 461 3.35 -9.72 8.74
C ARG A 461 2.31 -9.02 9.59
N ALA A 462 2.65 -8.73 10.84
CA ALA A 462 1.88 -7.81 11.66
C ALA A 462 2.37 -6.38 11.38
N ILE A 463 1.45 -5.44 11.32
CA ILE A 463 1.72 -4.01 11.18
C ILE A 463 0.87 -3.28 12.22
N THR A 464 1.52 -2.43 12.99
CA THR A 464 0.87 -1.45 13.87
C THR A 464 0.94 -0.10 13.21
N THR A 465 -0.13 0.68 13.32
CA THR A 465 -0.17 2.04 12.81
C THR A 465 -0.68 2.96 13.91
N LEU A 466 0.03 4.08 14.11
CA LEU A 466 -0.37 5.16 15.01
C LEU A 466 -0.53 6.45 14.20
N GLY A 467 -1.64 7.15 14.42
CA GLY A 467 -2.00 8.36 13.69
C GLY A 467 -2.53 8.09 12.28
N GLY A 468 -2.77 9.18 11.54
CA GLY A 468 -3.17 9.18 10.14
C GLY A 468 -4.55 8.63 9.78
N PHE A 469 -5.36 8.18 10.76
CA PHE A 469 -6.76 7.78 10.56
C PHE A 469 -7.67 8.43 11.64
N PRO A 470 -7.93 9.75 11.56
CA PRO A 470 -8.63 10.48 12.63
C PRO A 470 -10.07 10.01 12.84
N ALA A 471 -10.71 9.50 11.79
CA ALA A 471 -12.09 8.99 11.82
C ALA A 471 -12.15 7.46 11.88
N LEU A 472 -11.06 6.79 12.26
CA LEU A 472 -11.02 5.33 12.41
C LEU A 472 -12.15 4.85 13.33
N GLY A 473 -12.41 5.64 14.40
CA GLY A 473 -13.50 5.55 15.37
C GLY A 473 -14.88 5.25 14.79
N ASP A 474 -15.15 5.80 13.62
CA ASP A 474 -16.45 5.74 12.94
C ASP A 474 -16.47 4.74 11.78
N GLY A 475 -15.39 3.96 11.59
CA GLY A 475 -15.24 3.06 10.45
C GLY A 475 -14.87 3.77 9.15
N ASN A 476 -14.41 5.02 9.23
CA ASN A 476 -14.08 5.85 8.08
C ASN A 476 -12.57 5.85 7.82
N PHE A 477 -12.17 5.23 6.72
CA PHE A 477 -10.80 5.17 6.20
C PHE A 477 -10.57 6.12 5.01
N LEU A 478 -11.54 6.98 4.70
CA LEU A 478 -11.45 7.97 3.62
C LEU A 478 -10.49 9.10 3.98
N THR A 479 -10.60 9.59 5.22
CA THR A 479 -9.74 10.66 5.71
C THR A 479 -8.44 10.05 6.23
N ARG A 480 -7.34 10.53 5.64
CA ARG A 480 -5.99 10.24 6.11
C ARG A 480 -5.24 11.54 6.34
N GLU A 481 -4.26 11.51 7.22
CA GLU A 481 -3.44 12.68 7.53
C GLU A 481 -2.02 12.30 7.95
N LEU A 482 -1.15 13.30 7.99
CA LEU A 482 0.14 13.21 8.64
C LEU A 482 0.00 13.91 10.02
N PRO A 483 0.73 13.47 11.06
CA PRO A 483 1.75 12.43 11.05
C PRO A 483 1.17 10.99 11.00
N LEU A 484 1.93 10.08 10.40
CA LEU A 484 1.64 8.65 10.39
C LEU A 484 2.91 7.90 10.82
N SER A 485 2.79 6.94 11.73
CA SER A 485 3.90 6.05 12.09
C SER A 485 3.46 4.60 12.03
N GLN A 486 4.37 3.72 11.63
CA GLN A 486 4.10 2.30 11.50
C GLN A 486 5.25 1.47 12.08
N GLY A 487 4.91 0.38 12.75
CA GLY A 487 5.84 -0.71 13.07
C GLY A 487 5.40 -1.97 12.33
N TYR A 488 6.34 -2.84 11.94
CA TYR A 488 6.00 -4.12 11.34
C TYR A 488 7.00 -5.21 11.71
N LEU A 489 6.53 -6.46 11.71
CA LEU A 489 7.33 -7.67 11.92
C LEU A 489 6.82 -8.80 11.05
N ASP A 490 7.74 -9.51 10.41
CA ASP A 490 7.50 -10.80 9.80
C ASP A 490 7.70 -11.94 10.83
N SER A 491 6.72 -12.83 10.93
CA SER A 491 6.77 -14.02 11.79
C SER A 491 7.84 -15.01 11.35
N ALA A 492 8.04 -16.06 12.14
CA ALA A 492 8.66 -17.28 11.64
C ALA A 492 7.95 -17.83 10.40
N VAL A 493 8.71 -18.52 9.56
CA VAL A 493 8.14 -19.39 8.52
C VAL A 493 7.62 -20.66 9.16
N PHE A 494 6.38 -21.02 8.84
CA PHE A 494 5.78 -22.29 9.26
C PHE A 494 5.19 -23.01 8.07
N THR A 495 5.11 -24.33 8.16
CA THR A 495 4.52 -25.20 7.13
C THR A 495 3.23 -25.79 7.66
N VAL A 496 2.19 -25.76 6.83
CA VAL A 496 0.89 -26.33 7.19
C VAL A 496 0.92 -27.83 6.96
N THR A 497 0.59 -28.62 7.98
CA THR A 497 0.49 -30.08 7.91
C THR A 497 -0.97 -30.52 7.94
N PRO A 498 -1.33 -31.69 7.39
CA PRO A 498 -2.69 -32.23 7.45
C PRO A 498 -3.28 -32.36 8.87
#